data_AF-A0A800AK77-F1
#
_entry.id   AF-A0A800AK77-F1
#
_cell.length_a   1.000
_cell.length_b   1.000
_cell.length_c   1.000
_cell.angle_alpha   90.00
_cell.angle_beta   90.00
_cell.angle_gamma   90.00
#
_symmetry.space_group_name_H-M   'P 1'
#
loop_
_entity.id
_entity.type
_entity.pdbx_description
1 polymer ?
#
loop_
_entity_poly.entity_id
_entity_poly.type
_entity_poly.pdbx_seq_one_letter_code
_entity_poly.pdbx_strand_id
1 'polypeptide(L)'
;MFTDFNTYLDGPGDLVIEIISKESIDRARGRKFVEYEAGGVQEYWLIDPLRSQAEFYRLGSDNHYHVFLLDAKGIYHSQTVTGFWLKVARLWKYSLKGKNRIFCQITINSTSTMAARRHAATAM
;
A
#
# COMPACT_ATOMS: atom_id res chain seq x y z
N MET A 1 -3.91 -29.06 6.71
CA MET A 1 -3.50 -28.52 5.40
C MET A 1 -4.45 -27.37 5.11
N PHE A 2 -4.08 -26.14 5.47
CA PHE A 2 -4.92 -24.95 5.32
C PHE A 2 -4.33 -24.10 4.20
N THR A 3 -5.01 -24.05 3.06
CA THR A 3 -4.69 -23.15 1.95
C THR A 3 -6.00 -22.55 1.47
N ASP A 4 -6.45 -21.49 2.13
CA ASP A 4 -7.49 -20.59 1.62
C ASP A 4 -6.85 -19.24 1.35
N PHE A 5 -6.46 -19.00 0.09
CA PHE A 5 -5.90 -17.72 -0.39
C PHE A 5 -6.92 -16.89 -1.18
N ASN A 6 -8.22 -17.10 -0.98
CA ASN A 6 -9.25 -16.44 -1.80
C ASN A 6 -9.74 -15.13 -1.17
N THR A 7 -8.83 -14.24 -0.80
CA THR A 7 -9.15 -12.85 -0.44
C THR A 7 -8.71 -11.92 -1.55
N TYR A 8 -9.66 -11.30 -2.23
CA TYR A 8 -9.45 -10.28 -3.25
C TYR A 8 -10.35 -9.09 -2.93
N LEU A 9 -9.91 -7.90 -3.31
CA LEU A 9 -10.67 -6.66 -3.15
C LEU A 9 -11.40 -6.34 -4.45
N ASP A 10 -12.72 -6.23 -4.38
CA ASP A 10 -13.54 -5.76 -5.49
C ASP A 10 -13.56 -4.23 -5.50
N GLY A 11 -12.86 -3.63 -6.47
CA GLY A 11 -12.63 -2.18 -6.57
C GLY A 11 -11.25 -1.72 -6.07
N PRO A 12 -10.92 -0.42 -6.26
CA PRO A 12 -9.66 0.12 -5.75
C PRO A 12 -9.65 0.09 -4.22
N GLY A 13 -8.49 -0.20 -3.64
CA GLY A 13 -8.29 0.01 -2.21
C GLY A 13 -8.21 1.51 -1.89
N ASP A 14 -8.61 1.89 -0.68
CA ASP A 14 -8.45 3.26 -0.23
C ASP A 14 -6.98 3.57 0.11
N LEU A 15 -6.25 2.56 0.60
CA LEU A 15 -4.81 2.65 0.89
C LEU A 15 -4.10 1.44 0.29
N VAL A 16 -3.03 1.68 -0.47
CA VAL A 16 -2.08 0.66 -0.88
C VAL A 16 -0.71 0.97 -0.27
N ILE A 17 -0.11 0.00 0.40
CA ILE A 17 1.26 0.08 0.93
C ILE A 17 2.12 -0.93 0.17
N GLU A 18 3.18 -0.45 -0.47
CA GLU A 18 4.17 -1.25 -1.18
C GLU A 18 5.51 -1.20 -0.44
N ILE A 19 5.93 -2.35 0.10
CA ILE A 19 7.29 -2.53 0.63
C ILE A 19 8.12 -3.17 -0.48
N ILE A 20 9.05 -2.40 -1.02
CA ILE A 20 9.81 -2.77 -2.21
C ILE A 20 11.15 -3.43 -1.90
N SER A 21 11.59 -4.24 -2.84
CA SER A 21 12.93 -4.80 -2.95
C SER A 21 13.68 -4.20 -4.14
N LYS A 22 14.97 -4.52 -4.27
CA LYS A 22 15.81 -4.09 -5.38
C LYS A 22 15.20 -4.40 -6.76
N GLU A 23 14.49 -5.52 -6.88
CA GLU A 23 13.92 -6.04 -8.13
C GLU A 23 12.49 -5.51 -8.43
N SER A 24 11.89 -4.79 -7.49
CA SER A 24 10.50 -4.29 -7.60
C SER A 24 10.38 -2.77 -7.62
N ILE A 25 11.48 -2.04 -7.36
CA ILE A 25 11.49 -0.58 -7.34
C ILE A 25 10.97 0.06 -8.63
N ASP A 26 11.43 -0.42 -9.79
CA ASP A 26 11.03 0.14 -11.09
C ASP A 26 9.54 -0.09 -11.37
N ARG A 27 9.02 -1.25 -10.96
CA ARG A 27 7.58 -1.55 -11.12
C ARG A 27 6.73 -0.71 -10.18
N ALA A 28 7.20 -0.48 -8.96
CA ALA A 28 6.46 0.28 -7.96
C ALA A 28 6.41 1.77 -8.31
N ARG A 29 7.54 2.36 -8.72
CA ARG A 29 7.62 3.78 -9.13
C ARG A 29 7.12 4.08 -10.53
N GLY A 30 7.02 3.06 -11.39
CA GLY A 30 6.52 3.19 -12.76
C GLY A 30 5.11 2.64 -12.90
N ARG A 31 5.02 1.38 -13.34
CA ARG A 31 3.75 0.78 -13.76
C ARG A 31 2.67 0.81 -12.67
N LYS A 32 2.98 0.37 -11.45
CA LYS A 32 2.00 0.30 -10.37
C LYS A 32 1.54 1.67 -9.89
N PHE A 33 2.45 2.65 -9.86
CA PHE A 33 2.11 4.03 -9.54
C PHE A 33 1.02 4.55 -10.47
N VAL A 34 1.22 4.40 -11.79
CA VAL A 34 0.24 4.81 -12.81
C VAL A 34 -1.05 4.00 -12.71
N GLU A 35 -0.98 2.69 -12.47
CA GLU A 35 -2.15 1.84 -12.30
C GLU A 35 -3.01 2.26 -11.08
N TYR A 36 -2.39 2.59 -9.94
CA TYR A 36 -3.10 3.01 -8.74
C TYR A 36 -3.67 4.42 -8.86
N GLU A 37 -2.92 5.34 -9.48
CA GLU A 37 -3.38 6.71 -9.78
C GLU A 37 -4.62 6.66 -10.69
N ALA A 38 -4.51 5.99 -11.83
CA ALA A 38 -5.62 5.82 -12.77
C ALA A 38 -6.78 5.01 -12.18
N GLY A 39 -6.50 4.09 -11.27
CA GLY A 39 -7.48 3.28 -10.56
C GLY A 39 -8.22 4.01 -9.45
N GLY A 40 -7.82 5.24 -9.11
CA GLY A 40 -8.49 6.03 -8.06
C GLY A 40 -8.15 5.59 -6.63
N VAL A 41 -6.99 4.95 -6.42
CA VAL A 41 -6.52 4.61 -5.07
C VAL A 41 -6.16 5.91 -4.35
N GLN A 42 -6.90 6.24 -3.29
CA GLN A 42 -6.83 7.54 -2.64
C GLN A 42 -5.49 7.80 -1.93
N GLU A 43 -4.84 6.73 -1.44
CA GLU A 43 -3.60 6.83 -0.71
C GLU A 43 -2.62 5.71 -1.10
N TYR A 44 -1.37 6.08 -1.42
CA TYR A 44 -0.33 5.12 -1.84
C TYR A 44 0.97 5.36 -1.07
N TRP A 45 1.47 4.33 -0.38
CA TRP A 45 2.71 4.39 0.37
C TRP A 45 3.77 3.52 -0.29
N LEU A 46 4.95 4.08 -0.52
CA LEU A 46 6.10 3.36 -1.05
C LEU A 46 7.21 3.33 0.00
N ILE A 47 7.55 2.13 0.48
CA ILE A 47 8.54 1.92 1.53
C ILE A 47 9.74 1.16 0.95
N ASP A 48 10.88 1.83 0.91
CA ASP A 48 12.17 1.26 0.53
C ASP A 48 13.03 0.99 1.79
N PRO A 49 13.02 -0.25 2.31
CA PRO A 49 13.84 -0.63 3.47
C PRO A 49 15.34 -0.66 3.17
N LEU A 50 15.77 -0.79 1.90
CA LEU A 50 17.18 -0.80 1.54
C LEU A 50 17.78 0.61 1.63
N ARG A 51 17.00 1.63 1.24
CA ARG A 51 17.39 3.04 1.30
C ARG A 51 16.91 3.76 2.55
N SER A 52 16.13 3.11 3.40
CA SER A 52 15.45 3.73 4.55
C SER A 52 14.60 4.94 4.14
N GLN A 53 13.89 4.80 3.01
CA GLN A 53 13.03 5.82 2.43
C GLN A 53 11.58 5.40 2.52
N ALA A 54 10.70 6.34 2.91
CA ALA A 54 9.25 6.16 2.83
C ALA A 54 8.67 7.38 2.12
N GLU A 55 7.88 7.12 1.08
CA GLU A 55 7.16 8.13 0.31
C GLU A 55 5.67 7.89 0.44
N PHE A 56 4.93 8.99 0.60
CA PHE A 56 3.51 8.96 0.84
C PHE A 56 2.82 9.82 -0.20
N TYR A 57 1.92 9.21 -0.95
CA TYR A 57 1.21 9.82 -2.05
C TYR A 57 -0.29 9.86 -1.72
N ARG A 58 -0.93 10.97 -2.08
CA ARG A 58 -2.39 11.14 -1.98
C ARG A 58 -2.94 11.56 -3.33
N LEU A 59 -4.07 10.99 -3.72
CA LEU A 59 -4.73 11.37 -4.96
C LEU A 59 -5.39 12.74 -4.78
N GLY A 60 -4.98 13.69 -5.61
CA GLY A 60 -5.58 15.02 -5.67
C GLY A 60 -6.90 15.03 -6.43
N SER A 61 -7.62 16.15 -6.34
CA SER A 61 -8.82 16.38 -7.15
C SER A 61 -8.54 16.49 -8.65
N ASP A 62 -7.28 16.64 -9.03
CA ASP A 62 -6.77 16.60 -10.40
C ASP A 62 -6.53 15.17 -10.91
N ASN A 63 -6.89 14.13 -10.13
CA ASN A 63 -6.61 12.73 -10.39
C ASN A 63 -5.11 12.42 -10.54
N HIS A 64 -4.26 13.21 -9.87
CA HIS A 64 -2.83 12.96 -9.82
C HIS A 64 -2.33 12.76 -8.40
N TYR A 65 -1.27 11.97 -8.25
CA TYR A 65 -0.62 11.74 -6.99
C TYR A 65 0.30 12.89 -6.59
N HIS A 66 0.09 13.38 -5.37
CA HIS A 66 0.93 14.40 -4.74
C HIS A 66 1.67 13.82 -3.53
N VAL A 67 2.95 14.19 -3.38
CA VAL A 67 3.75 13.78 -2.22
C VAL A 67 3.27 14.53 -0.98
N PHE A 68 3.01 13.79 0.10
CA PHE A 68 2.69 14.36 1.40
C PHE A 68 3.81 14.13 2.41
N LEU A 69 4.08 15.19 3.18
CA LEU A 69 5.18 15.23 4.14
C LEU A 69 4.74 14.74 5.51
N LEU A 70 5.75 14.32 6.29
CA LEU A 70 5.59 13.99 7.70
C LEU A 70 5.25 15.25 8.50
N ASP A 71 4.60 15.05 9.65
CA ASP A 71 4.48 16.12 10.64
C ASP A 71 5.85 16.48 11.27
N ALA A 72 5.87 17.53 12.09
CA ALA A 72 7.09 17.97 12.79
C ALA A 72 7.69 16.90 13.73
N LYS A 73 6.92 15.87 14.08
CA LYS A 73 7.37 14.74 14.89
C LYS A 73 7.82 13.57 14.00
N GLY A 74 7.86 13.69 12.67
CA GLY A 74 8.22 12.59 11.78
C GLY A 74 7.19 11.45 11.79
N ILE A 75 5.92 11.78 12.05
CA ILE A 75 4.79 10.87 11.97
C ILE A 75 4.02 11.18 10.69
N TYR A 76 3.69 10.14 9.94
CA TYR A 76 2.74 10.23 8.85
C TYR A 76 1.35 9.78 9.35
N HIS A 77 0.31 10.52 8.98
CA HIS A 77 -1.08 10.20 9.33
C HIS A 77 -1.83 9.83 8.06
N SER A 78 -2.49 8.66 8.06
CA SER A 78 -3.28 8.21 6.93
C SER A 78 -4.47 9.14 6.72
N GLN A 79 -4.78 9.44 5.46
CA GLN A 79 -5.99 10.17 5.10
C GLN A 79 -7.20 9.24 5.07
N THR A 80 -7.00 7.99 4.64
CA THR A 80 -8.12 7.08 4.34
C THR A 80 -8.43 6.12 5.48
N VAL A 81 -7.46 5.80 6.33
CA VAL A 81 -7.64 4.95 7.50
C VAL A 81 -7.63 5.82 8.76
N THR A 82 -8.83 6.21 9.21
CA THR A 82 -8.99 7.08 10.38
C THR A 82 -8.28 6.52 11.62
N GLY A 83 -7.45 7.36 12.27
CA GLY A 83 -6.70 6.99 13.46
C GLY A 83 -5.43 6.18 13.20
N PHE A 84 -5.15 5.80 11.95
CA PHE A 84 -3.91 5.11 11.59
C PHE A 84 -2.78 6.09 11.33
N TRP A 85 -1.65 5.86 11.97
CA TRP A 85 -0.45 6.69 11.87
C TRP A 85 0.82 5.85 11.92
N LEU A 86 1.89 6.35 11.32
CA LEU A 86 3.18 5.69 11.23
C LEU A 86 4.31 6.62 11.66
N LYS A 87 5.00 6.27 12.74
CA LYS A 87 6.27 6.90 13.11
C LYS A 87 7.38 6.34 12.19
N VAL A 88 7.73 7.07 11.14
CA VAL A 88 8.60 6.58 10.05
C VAL A 88 9.94 6.05 10.55
N ALA A 89 10.57 6.75 11.50
CA ALA A 89 11.83 6.31 12.09
C ALA A 89 11.78 4.90 12.73
N ARG A 90 10.59 4.37 13.08
CA ARG A 90 10.46 3.01 13.62
C ARG A 90 10.60 1.93 12.55
N LEU A 91 10.32 2.23 11.28
CA LEU A 91 10.48 1.26 10.18
C LEU A 91 11.93 0.73 10.09
N TRP A 92 12.90 1.58 10.42
CA TRP A 92 14.32 1.31 10.18
C TRP A 92 15.03 0.61 11.34
N LYS A 93 14.37 0.48 12.51
CA LYS A 93 14.99 -0.12 13.69
C LYS A 93 15.27 -1.62 13.53
N TYR A 94 14.56 -2.29 12.62
CA TYR A 94 14.81 -3.69 12.29
C TYR A 94 15.40 -3.77 10.89
N SER A 95 16.73 -3.71 10.83
CA SER A 95 17.49 -3.89 9.60
C SER A 95 17.20 -5.27 9.00
N LEU A 96 16.51 -5.32 7.86
CA LEU A 96 16.31 -6.52 7.04
C LEU A 96 17.55 -6.87 6.19
N LYS A 97 18.76 -6.50 6.66
CA LYS A 97 20.04 -6.82 6.00
C LYS A 97 20.11 -8.32 5.74
N GLY A 98 20.10 -8.69 4.46
CA GLY A 98 20.34 -10.06 3.99
C GLY A 98 19.15 -10.82 3.43
N LYS A 99 17.93 -10.24 3.32
CA LYS A 99 16.78 -10.93 2.68
C LYS A 99 16.46 -10.36 1.31
N ASN A 100 16.96 -11.00 0.25
CA ASN A 100 16.82 -10.62 -1.16
C ASN A 100 15.39 -10.79 -1.76
N ARG A 101 14.33 -10.78 -0.94
CA ARG A 101 12.95 -10.90 -1.42
C ARG A 101 11.98 -10.47 -0.32
N ILE A 102 11.74 -9.17 -0.22
CA ILE A 102 10.60 -8.63 0.52
C ILE A 102 9.86 -7.75 -0.47
N PHE A 103 8.89 -8.37 -1.13
CA PHE A 103 7.84 -7.66 -1.85
C PHE A 103 6.57 -7.90 -1.03
N CYS A 104 6.00 -6.84 -0.48
CA CYS A 104 4.78 -6.92 0.31
C CYS A 104 3.87 -5.78 -0.09
N GLN A 105 2.73 -6.14 -0.67
CA GLN A 105 1.63 -5.21 -0.93
C GLN A 105 0.55 -5.44 0.12
N ILE A 106 0.11 -4.38 0.77
CA ILE A 106 -1.05 -4.38 1.67
C ILE A 106 -2.06 -3.41 1.09
N THR A 107 -3.27 -3.88 0.80
CA THR A 107 -4.37 -3.03 0.35
C THR A 107 -5.46 -3.02 1.42
N ILE A 108 -5.91 -1.81 1.81
CA ILE A 108 -6.93 -1.60 2.84
C ILE A 108 -8.14 -0.89 2.21
N ASN A 109 -9.34 -1.37 2.53
CA ASN A 109 -10.59 -0.68 2.23
C ASN A 109 -11.25 -0.29 3.57
N SER A 110 -11.29 1.01 3.83
CA SER A 110 -11.73 1.66 5.08
C SER A 110 -13.25 1.57 5.31
N THR A 111 -14.04 1.27 4.28
CA THR A 111 -15.51 1.16 4.37
C THR A 111 -16.02 -0.28 4.46
N SER A 112 -15.12 -1.28 4.47
CA SER A 112 -15.53 -2.69 4.52
C SER A 112 -15.83 -3.17 5.94
N THR A 113 -17.10 -3.09 6.33
CA THR A 113 -17.69 -4.15 7.18
C THR A 113 -17.60 -5.45 6.36
N MET A 114 -16.93 -6.49 6.88
CA MET A 114 -16.74 -7.78 6.20
C MET A 114 -17.99 -8.24 5.44
N ALA A 115 -17.94 -8.25 4.10
CA ALA A 115 -18.89 -8.96 3.27
C ALA A 115 -18.13 -9.87 2.31
N ALA A 116 -17.65 -11.00 2.83
CA ALA A 116 -17.25 -12.13 1.99
C ALA A 116 -18.50 -12.70 1.31
N ARG A 117 -18.90 -12.13 0.17
CA ARG A 117 -19.96 -12.70 -0.67
C ARG A 117 -19.38 -13.83 -1.51
N ARG A 118 -19.79 -15.06 -1.20
CA ARG A 118 -19.51 -16.27 -1.98
C ARG A 118 -20.13 -16.11 -3.36
N HIS A 119 -19.33 -16.04 -4.42
CA HIS A 119 -19.81 -16.40 -5.75
C HIS A 119 -19.59 -17.89 -5.94
N ALA A 120 -20.69 -18.64 -5.98
CA ALA A 120 -20.69 -20.00 -6.50
C ALA A 120 -20.36 -19.92 -7.99
N ALA A 121 -19.28 -20.58 -8.41
CA ALA A 121 -19.04 -20.82 -9.82
C ALA A 121 -20.17 -21.74 -10.34
N THR A 122 -21.06 -21.19 -11.16
CA THR A 122 -21.88 -21.99 -12.07
C THR A 122 -20.99 -22.42 -13.21
N ALA A 123 -20.57 -23.69 -13.20
CA ALA A 123 -20.01 -24.35 -14.37
C ALA A 123 -21.17 -24.96 -15.19
N MET A 124 -21.16 -24.72 -16.50
CA MET A 124 -21.68 -25.65 -17.51
C MET A 124 -20.48 -26.36 -18.15
#